data_AF-A0A8S8YXH9-F1
#
_entry.id   AF-A0A8S8YXH9-F1
#
_cell.length_a   1.000
_cell.length_b   1.000
_cell.length_c   1.000
_cell.angle_alpha   90.00
_cell.angle_beta   90.00
_cell.angle_gamma   90.00
#
_symmetry.space_group_name_H-M   'P 1'
#
loop_
_entity.id
_entity.type
_entity.pdbx_description
1 polymer ?
#
loop_
_entity_poly.entity_id
_entity_poly.type
_entity_poly.pdbx_seq_one_letter_code
_entity_poly.pdbx_strand_id
1 'polypeptide(L)'
;MQNKGSLIEGYDGDLALVDLQTRRTITDTDTWTRVGWTPYDGMELTGWPMYTIVDGKLVHKREAGGSLRGIPVASPGSAGRALEFA
;
A
#
# COMPACT_ATOMS: atom_id res chain seq x y z
N MET A 1 -18.65 5.97 -7.31
CA MET A 1 -17.48 6.57 -6.64
C MET A 1 -17.57 8.07 -6.82
N GLN A 2 -17.74 8.82 -5.74
CA GLN A 2 -17.50 10.27 -5.72
C GLN A 2 -16.18 10.47 -4.97
N ASN A 3 -15.42 11.54 -5.29
CA ASN A 3 -14.22 11.97 -4.55
C ASN A 3 -13.08 10.95 -4.40
N LYS A 4 -12.93 10.00 -5.35
CA LYS A 4 -11.85 8.98 -5.36
C LYS A 4 -11.00 9.10 -6.63
N GLY A 5 -9.76 8.61 -6.58
CA GLY A 5 -8.92 8.39 -7.75
C GLY A 5 -8.32 9.65 -8.37
N SER A 6 -8.36 10.78 -7.68
CA SER A 6 -7.74 12.05 -8.10
C SER A 6 -7.15 12.77 -6.89
N LEU A 7 -5.99 13.40 -7.08
CA LEU A 7 -5.30 14.21 -6.07
C LEU A 7 -5.75 15.66 -6.20
N ILE A 8 -6.95 15.95 -5.72
CA ILE A 8 -7.60 17.27 -5.81
C ILE A 8 -8.12 17.62 -4.42
N GLU A 9 -8.08 18.90 -4.06
CA GLU A 9 -8.65 19.39 -2.80
C GLU A 9 -10.13 18.98 -2.67
N GLY A 10 -10.54 18.60 -1.46
CA GLY A 10 -11.88 18.09 -1.18
C GLY A 10 -12.10 16.61 -1.55
N TYR A 11 -11.11 15.92 -2.12
CA TYR A 11 -11.19 14.47 -2.37
C TYR A 11 -10.70 13.66 -1.18
N ASP A 12 -11.13 12.39 -1.11
CA ASP A 12 -10.76 11.50 -0.03
C ASP A 12 -9.24 11.28 0.00
N GLY A 13 -8.67 11.23 1.20
CA GLY A 13 -7.24 11.05 1.43
C GLY A 13 -6.74 9.62 1.19
N ASP A 14 -7.09 9.02 0.05
CA ASP A 14 -6.65 7.68 -0.35
C ASP A 14 -5.40 7.78 -1.23
N LEU A 15 -4.25 7.40 -0.66
CA LEU A 15 -2.94 7.58 -1.29
C LEU A 15 -2.10 6.31 -1.23
N ALA A 16 -1.31 6.09 -2.27
CA ALA A 16 -0.20 5.14 -2.24
C ALA A 16 1.10 5.87 -2.58
N LEU A 17 2.08 5.83 -1.68
CA LEU A 17 3.43 6.28 -1.97
C LEU A 17 4.22 5.10 -2.53
N VAL A 18 4.78 5.25 -3.74
CA VAL A 18 5.39 4.15 -4.49
C VAL A 18 6.88 4.42 -4.72
N ASP A 19 7.72 3.44 -4.42
CA ASP A 19 9.12 3.40 -4.84
C ASP A 19 9.22 2.82 -6.25
N LEU A 20 9.59 3.68 -7.21
CA LEU A 20 9.68 3.34 -8.63
C LEU A 20 11.07 2.83 -9.06
N GLN A 21 12.06 2.84 -8.16
CA GLN A 21 13.46 2.55 -8.50
C GLN A 21 13.88 1.16 -8.04
N THR A 22 13.44 0.74 -6.85
CA THR A 22 13.88 -0.52 -6.25
C THR A 22 13.33 -1.73 -7.00
N ARG A 23 14.24 -2.60 -7.45
CA ARG A 23 13.94 -3.90 -8.06
C ARG A 23 14.18 -5.02 -7.06
N ARG A 24 13.20 -5.90 -6.88
CA ARG A 24 13.30 -7.05 -5.96
C ARG A 24 12.52 -8.24 -6.52
N THR A 25 13.04 -9.44 -6.28
CA THR A 25 12.33 -10.69 -6.57
C THR A 25 11.24 -10.90 -5.54
N ILE A 26 10.00 -11.13 -6.00
CA ILE A 26 8.88 -11.47 -5.12
C ILE A 26 8.80 -12.99 -4.94
N THR A 27 8.40 -13.41 -3.76
CA THR A 27 8.09 -14.81 -3.44
C THR A 27 6.67 -14.97 -2.91
N ASP A 28 6.16 -16.19 -2.87
CA ASP A 28 4.88 -16.55 -2.26
C ASP A 28 4.73 -15.96 -0.83
N THR A 29 5.82 -16.01 -0.06
CA THR A 29 5.85 -15.56 1.35
C THR A 29 5.70 -14.05 1.51
N ASP A 30 5.91 -13.28 0.44
CA ASP A 30 5.80 -11.82 0.44
C ASP A 30 4.37 -11.32 0.25
N THR A 31 3.41 -12.22 0.06
CA THR A 31 2.02 -11.86 -0.22
C THR A 31 1.10 -12.03 0.98
N TRP A 32 -0.02 -11.30 0.97
CA TRP A 32 -1.11 -11.45 1.95
C TRP A 32 -2.22 -12.39 1.49
N THR A 33 -2.01 -13.13 0.40
CA THR A 33 -3.03 -14.02 -0.16
C THR A 33 -3.36 -15.17 0.79
N ARG A 34 -4.64 -15.54 0.88
CA ARG A 34 -5.07 -16.67 1.72
C ARG A 34 -4.67 -18.02 1.15
N VAL A 35 -4.50 -18.12 -0.17
CA VAL A 35 -4.20 -19.39 -0.85
C VAL A 35 -2.72 -19.76 -0.76
N GLY A 36 -1.87 -18.87 -0.22
CA GLY A 36 -0.45 -19.14 0.03
C GLY A 36 0.46 -19.11 -1.19
N TRP A 37 -0.04 -18.80 -2.38
CA TRP A 37 0.78 -18.67 -3.59
C TRP A 37 0.39 -17.45 -4.45
N THR A 38 1.32 -17.01 -5.29
CA THR A 38 1.14 -15.95 -6.28
C THR A 38 1.71 -16.35 -7.64
N PRO A 39 1.07 -16.00 -8.78
CA PRO A 39 1.65 -16.26 -10.10
C PRO A 39 2.94 -15.48 -10.36
N TYR A 40 3.30 -14.55 -9.46
CA TYR A 40 4.50 -13.72 -9.58
C TYR A 40 5.73 -14.30 -8.90
N ASP A 41 5.63 -15.46 -8.22
CA ASP A 41 6.77 -16.06 -7.51
C ASP A 41 8.00 -16.21 -8.42
N GLY A 42 9.14 -15.73 -7.93
CA GLY A 42 10.41 -15.71 -8.67
C GLY A 42 10.58 -14.55 -9.66
N MET A 43 9.56 -13.71 -9.88
CA MET A 43 9.67 -12.55 -10.78
C MET A 43 10.37 -11.36 -10.10
N GLU A 44 11.27 -10.68 -10.81
CA GLU A 44 11.81 -9.39 -10.40
C GLU A 44 10.84 -8.26 -10.76
N LEU A 45 10.37 -7.52 -9.75
CA LEU A 45 9.39 -6.43 -9.90
C LEU A 45 9.95 -5.09 -9.41
N THR A 46 9.37 -4.00 -9.90
CA THR A 46 9.57 -2.61 -9.44
C THR A 46 8.21 -1.92 -9.23
N GLY A 47 8.20 -0.75 -8.60
CA GLY A 47 6.97 -0.02 -8.29
C GLY A 47 6.34 -0.48 -6.98
N TRP A 48 7.13 -0.50 -5.90
CA TRP A 48 6.71 -1.02 -4.60
C TRP A 48 5.89 0.02 -3.83
N PRO A 49 4.63 -0.27 -3.45
CA PRO A 49 3.87 0.60 -2.55
C PRO A 49 4.53 0.58 -1.16
N MET A 50 5.13 1.70 -0.78
CA MET A 50 5.84 1.86 0.48
C MET A 50 4.91 2.28 1.61
N TYR A 51 3.88 3.07 1.29
CA TYR A 51 2.86 3.47 2.23
C TYR A 51 1.49 3.45 1.55
N THR A 52 0.49 2.93 2.24
CA THR A 52 -0.92 3.02 1.84
C THR A 52 -1.68 3.77 2.90
N ILE A 53 -2.34 4.84 2.49
CA ILE A 53 -3.15 5.71 3.31
C ILE A 53 -4.58 5.56 2.82
N VAL A 54 -5.51 5.29 3.74
CA VAL A 54 -6.95 5.21 3.45
C VAL A 54 -7.64 6.26 4.29
N ASP A 55 -8.29 7.18 3.60
CA ASP A 55 -9.04 8.28 4.18
C ASP A 55 -8.23 9.03 5.26
N GLY A 56 -7.00 9.42 4.88
CA GLY A 56 -6.06 10.18 5.72
C GLY A 56 -5.29 9.36 6.76
N LYS A 57 -5.57 8.07 6.93
CA LYS A 57 -4.88 7.21 7.91
C LYS A 57 -3.94 6.23 7.23
N LEU A 58 -2.69 6.16 7.70
CA LEU A 58 -1.75 5.11 7.28
C LEU A 58 -2.29 3.74 7.71
N VAL A 59 -2.45 2.81 6.77
CA VAL A 59 -2.99 1.47 7.02
C VAL A 59 -1.98 0.35 6.74
N HIS A 60 -1.01 0.59 5.86
CA HIS A 60 0.07 -0.36 5.55
C HIS A 60 1.36 0.39 5.25
N LYS A 61 2.49 -0.18 5.65
CA LYS A 61 3.82 0.33 5.30
C LYS A 61 4.81 -0.78 4.94
N ARG A 62 5.85 -0.39 4.20
CA ARG A 62 7.09 -1.15 4.01
C ARG A 62 8.29 -0.30 4.42
N GLU A 63 9.40 -0.97 4.69
CA GLU A 63 10.68 -0.33 4.97
C GLU A 63 11.66 -0.66 3.84
N ALA A 64 12.52 0.29 3.48
CA ALA A 64 13.52 0.08 2.43
C ALA A 64 14.44 -1.07 2.82
N GLY A 65 14.61 -2.06 1.92
CA GLY A 65 15.35 -3.29 2.20
C GLY A 65 14.66 -4.27 3.19
N GLY A 66 13.52 -3.90 3.78
CA GLY A 66 12.77 -4.75 4.70
C GLY A 66 11.93 -5.83 4.01
N SER A 67 11.03 -6.48 4.74
CA SER A 67 10.12 -7.51 4.17
C SER A 67 9.24 -6.93 3.05
N LEU A 68 9.13 -7.64 1.91
CA LEU A 68 8.19 -7.28 0.83
C LEU A 68 6.73 -7.51 1.21
N ARG A 69 6.44 -8.32 2.23
CA ARG A 69 5.09 -8.43 2.79
C ARG A 69 4.63 -7.12 3.43
N GLY A 70 5.57 -6.35 3.98
CA GLY A 70 5.25 -5.14 4.72
C GLY A 70 4.45 -5.41 5.98
N ILE A 71 3.96 -4.34 6.59
CA ILE A 71 3.37 -4.35 7.93
C ILE A 71 2.01 -3.65 7.86
N PRO A 72 0.91 -4.32 8.25
CA PRO A 72 -0.36 -3.65 8.49
C PRO A 72 -0.22 -2.82 9.77
N VAL A 73 -0.56 -1.53 9.69
CA VAL A 73 -0.49 -0.63 10.84
C VAL A 73 -1.87 -0.30 11.42
N ALA A 74 -2.94 -0.59 10.66
CA ALA A 74 -4.31 -0.44 11.14
C ALA A 74 -4.86 -1.77 11.69
N SER A 75 -5.76 -1.68 12.67
CA SER A 75 -6.48 -2.84 13.18
C SER A 75 -7.44 -3.38 12.11
N PRO A 76 -7.67 -4.71 12.03
CA PRO A 76 -8.61 -5.29 11.08
C PRO A 76 -10.00 -4.63 11.17
N GLY A 77 -10.57 -4.29 10.01
CA GLY A 77 -11.88 -3.64 9.92
C GLY A 77 -11.88 -2.14 10.26
N SER A 78 -10.73 -1.54 10.58
CA SER A 78 -10.62 -0.10 10.83
C SER A 78 -9.99 0.62 9.63
N ALA A 79 -10.52 1.81 9.29
CA ALA A 79 -9.97 2.77 8.33
C ALA A 79 -10.24 4.21 8.82
N GLY A 80 -9.51 5.20 8.28
CA GLY A 80 -9.51 6.60 8.76
C GLY A 80 -10.65 7.47 8.23
N ARG A 81 -10.65 8.77 8.62
CA ARG A 81 -11.42 9.87 8.00
C ARG A 81 -10.59 11.16 7.90
N ALA A 82 -10.81 11.89 6.81
CA ALA A 82 -9.96 12.90 6.17
C ALA A 82 -9.52 14.16 6.95
N LEU A 83 -8.42 14.72 6.41
CA LEU A 83 -7.78 16.00 6.71
C LEU A 83 -8.66 17.19 6.28
N GLU A 84 -8.71 18.25 7.10
CA GLU A 84 -9.32 19.53 6.74
C GLU A 84 -8.24 20.54 6.33
N PHE A 85 -8.35 21.08 5.13
CA PHE A 85 -7.60 22.25 4.67
C PHE A 85 -8.60 23.30 4.21
N ALA A 86 -8.43 24.52 4.71
CA ALA A 86 -9.29 25.67 4.46
C ALA A 86 -9.15 26.21 3.03
#